data_AF-A0A1X7BYS7-F1
#
_entry.id   AF-A0A1X7BYS7-F1
#
_cell.length_a   1.000
_cell.length_b   1.000
_cell.length_c   1.000
_cell.angle_alpha   90.00
_cell.angle_beta   90.00
_cell.angle_gamma   90.00
#
_symmetry.space_group_name_H-M   'P 1'
#
loop_
_entity.id
_entity.type
_entity.pdbx_description
1 polymer ?
#
loop_
_entity_poly.entity_id
_entity_poly.type
_entity_poly.pdbx_seq_one_letter_code
_entity_poly.pdbx_strand_id
1 'polypeptide(L)' 'MTSETDKISEKMKTVKNACDTAPTGLKKDVAMKHYQAAEKASTEDDEVETLKELDAATLALS' A
#
# COMPACT_ATOMS: atom_id res chain seq x y z
N MET A 1 -3.96 -23.43 -0.66
CA MET A 1 -4.19 -22.35 -1.64
C MET A 1 -3.93 -21.07 -0.88
N THR A 2 -2.95 -20.28 -1.29
CA THR A 2 -2.71 -18.96 -0.69
C THR A 2 -3.78 -18.03 -1.22
N SER A 3 -4.60 -17.49 -0.33
CA SER A 3 -5.69 -16.59 -0.67
C SER A 3 -5.10 -15.30 -1.24
N GLU A 4 -5.73 -14.67 -2.22
CA GLU A 4 -5.25 -13.39 -2.78
C GLU A 4 -5.09 -12.31 -1.69
N THR A 5 -5.92 -12.42 -0.65
CA THR A 5 -5.87 -11.63 0.59
C THR A 5 -4.54 -11.76 1.34
N ASP A 6 -3.92 -12.94 1.37
CA ASP A 6 -2.61 -13.14 2.02
C ASP A 6 -1.52 -12.35 1.29
N LYS A 7 -1.57 -12.32 -0.05
CA LYS A 7 -0.60 -11.55 -0.87
C LYS A 7 -0.78 -10.05 -0.65
N ILE A 8 -2.02 -9.59 -0.55
CA ILE A 8 -2.34 -8.20 -0.28
C ILE A 8 -1.78 -7.79 1.08
N SER A 9 -2.02 -8.58 2.12
CA SER A 9 -1.54 -8.29 3.47
C SER A 9 0.00 -8.19 3.51
N GLU A 10 0.71 -9.08 2.82
CA GLU A 10 2.17 -9.02 2.69
C GLU A 10 2.65 -7.78 1.91
N LYS A 11 1.95 -7.41 0.83
CA LYS A 11 2.25 -6.20 0.05
C LYS A 11 2.01 -4.93 0.88
N MET A 12 0.93 -4.88 1.66
CA MET A 12 0.66 -3.77 2.59
C MET A 12 1.79 -3.60 3.60
N LYS A 13 2.26 -4.68 4.24
CA LYS A 13 3.39 -4.60 5.17
C LYS A 13 4.65 -4.05 4.50
N THR A 14 4.93 -4.52 3.27
CA THR A 14 6.10 -4.08 2.49
C THR A 14 6.02 -2.58 2.17
N VAL A 15 4.89 -2.12 1.64
CA VAL A 15 4.67 -0.71 1.29
C VAL A 15 4.69 0.18 2.53
N LYS A 16 4.10 -0.27 3.65
CA LYS A 16 4.16 0.44 4.92
C LYS A 16 5.59 0.61 5.39
N ASN A 17 6.39 -0.46 5.37
CA ASN A 17 7.80 -0.41 5.74
C ASN A 17 8.61 0.52 4.83
N ALA A 18 8.32 0.52 3.52
CA ALA A 18 8.93 1.44 2.57
C ALA A 18 8.56 2.91 2.89
N CYS A 19 7.29 3.19 3.24
CA CYS A 19 6.86 4.52 3.69
C CYS A 19 7.54 4.94 5.00
N ASP A 20 7.65 4.01 5.95
CA ASP A 20 8.25 4.26 7.27
C ASP A 20 9.74 4.58 7.15
N THR A 21 10.48 3.84 6.31
CA THR A 21 11.92 4.04 6.07
C THR A 21 12.23 5.18 5.10
N ALA A 22 11.27 5.62 4.29
CA ALA A 22 11.47 6.73 3.38
C ALA A 22 11.69 8.07 4.12
N PRO A 23 12.60 8.93 3.62
CA PRO A 23 12.82 10.26 4.19
C PRO A 23 11.55 11.10 4.11
N THR A 24 11.29 11.86 5.16
CA THR A 24 10.12 12.74 5.25
C THR A 24 10.14 13.76 4.11
N GLY A 25 9.08 13.79 3.32
CA GLY A 25 8.94 14.66 2.16
C GLY A 25 7.73 14.29 1.31
N LEU A 26 7.51 15.05 0.25
CA LEU A 26 6.33 14.92 -0.62
C LEU A 26 6.07 13.48 -1.09
N LYS A 27 7.14 12.73 -1.40
CA LYS A 27 7.07 11.31 -1.80
C LYS A 27 6.43 10.42 -0.72
N LYS A 28 6.88 10.56 0.53
CA LYS A 28 6.31 9.84 1.68
C LYS A 28 4.87 10.25 1.93
N ASP A 29 4.54 11.54 1.85
CA ASP A 29 3.16 12.02 2.00
C ASP A 29 2.22 11.43 0.93
N VAL A 30 2.66 11.39 -0.32
CA VAL A 30 1.89 10.79 -1.43
C VAL A 30 1.74 9.28 -1.21
N ALA A 31 2.83 8.59 -0.86
CA ALA A 31 2.80 7.15 -0.61
C ALA A 31 1.89 6.78 0.58
N MET A 32 1.92 7.55 1.68
CA MET A 32 1.06 7.33 2.83
C MET A 32 -0.42 7.57 2.51
N LYS A 33 -0.75 8.54 1.65
CA LYS A 33 -2.13 8.75 1.17
C LYS A 33 -2.66 7.54 0.41
N HIS A 34 -1.86 7.03 -0.54
CA HIS A 34 -2.20 5.81 -1.28
C HIS A 34 -2.28 4.59 -0.36
N TYR A 35 -1.36 4.45 0.60
CA TYR A 35 -1.42 3.38 1.59
C TYR A 35 -2.71 3.39 2.43
N GLN A 36 -3.15 4.57 2.88
CA GLN A 36 -4.41 4.72 3.62
C GLN A 36 -5.63 4.38 2.76
N ALA A 37 -5.60 4.69 1.45
CA ALA A 37 -6.65 4.29 0.53
C ALA A 37 -6.68 2.76 0.36
N ALA A 38 -5.51 2.13 0.21
CA ALA A 38 -5.38 0.68 0.17
C ALA A 38 -5.92 0.00 1.45
N GLU A 39 -5.66 0.57 2.64
CA GLU A 39 -6.13 0.01 3.91
C GLU A 39 -7.66 0.03 4.04
N LYS A 40 -8.30 1.08 3.50
CA LYS A 40 -9.76 1.16 3.40
C LYS A 40 -10.31 0.15 2.41
N ALA A 41 -9.78 0.10 1.19
CA ALA A 41 -10.20 -0.85 0.17
C ALA A 41 -10.04 -2.31 0.66
N SER A 42 -8.96 -2.62 1.36
CA SER A 42 -8.73 -3.95 1.95
C SER A 42 -9.75 -4.30 3.02
N THR A 43 -10.31 -3.32 3.72
CA THR A 43 -11.38 -3.51 4.71
C THR A 43 -12.73 -3.76 4.04
N GLU A 44 -12.90 -3.27 2.82
CA GLU A 44 -14.08 -3.46 1.97
C GLU A 44 -14.01 -4.74 1.11
N ASP A 45 -12.99 -5.58 1.34
CA ASP A 45 -12.67 -6.79 0.55
C ASP A 45 -12.38 -6.48 -0.93
N ASP A 46 -12.02 -5.22 -1.23
CA ASP A 46 -11.76 -4.74 -2.60
C ASP A 46 -10.28 -4.92 -2.96
N GLU A 47 -9.95 -6.16 -3.31
CA GLU A 47 -8.58 -6.60 -3.58
C GLU A 47 -7.92 -5.85 -4.74
N VAL A 48 -8.70 -5.53 -5.77
CA VAL A 48 -8.24 -4.85 -6.99
C VAL A 48 -7.83 -3.42 -6.66
N GLU A 49 -8.67 -2.69 -5.94
CA GLU A 49 -8.37 -1.31 -5.54
C GLU A 49 -7.20 -1.28 -4.55
N THR A 50 -7.16 -2.22 -3.61
CA THR A 50 -6.04 -2.36 -2.67
C THR A 50 -4.71 -2.52 -3.39
N LEU A 51 -4.61 -3.45 -4.35
CA LEU A 51 -3.38 -3.68 -5.11
C LEU A 51 -2.96 -2.45 -5.91
N LYS A 52 -3.92 -1.78 -6.56
CA LYS A 52 -3.70 -0.56 -7.35
C LYS A 52 -3.12 0.57 -6.50
N GLU A 53 -3.70 0.81 -5.33
CA GLU A 53 -3.24 1.84 -4.41
C GLU A 53 -1.87 1.49 -3.80
N LEU A 54 -1.60 0.22 -3.51
CA LEU A 54 -0.26 -0.22 -3.04
C LEU A 54 0.83 -0.06 -4.10
N ASP A 55 0.52 -0.31 -5.38
CA ASP A 55 1.45 -0.02 -6.47
C ASP A 55 1.70 1.48 -6.62
N ALA A 56 0.64 2.31 -6.55
CA ALA A 56 0.78 3.76 -6.57
C ALA A 56 1.65 4.28 -5.41
N ALA A 57 1.45 3.74 -4.21
CA ALA A 57 2.28 4.06 -3.05
C ALA A 57 3.75 3.67 -3.26
N THR A 58 4.00 2.49 -3.84
CA THR A 58 5.37 2.03 -4.16
C THR A 58 6.03 2.93 -5.21
N LEU A 59 5.30 3.30 -6.26
CA LEU A 59 5.77 4.20 -7.31
C LEU A 59 6.07 5.60 -6.77
N ALA A 60 5.29 6.09 -5.81
CA ALA A 60 5.54 7.37 -5.16
C ALA A 60 6.84 7.39 -4.33
N LEU A 61 7.28 6.22 -3.83
CA LEU A 61 8.51 6.07 -3.06
C LEU A 61 9.76 5.82 -3.92
N SER A 62 9.59 5.33 -5.15
CA SER A 62 10.68 5.26 -6.15
C SER A 62 11.11 6.65 -6.63
#